data_AF-A0A7S3GQH7-F1
#
_entry.id   AF-A0A7S3GQH7-F1
#
_cell.length_a   1.000
_cell.length_b   1.000
_cell.length_c   1.000
_cell.angle_alpha   90.00
_cell.angle_beta   90.00
_cell.angle_gamma   90.00
#
_symmetry.space_group_name_H-M   'P 1'
#
loop_
_entity.id
_entity.type
_entity.pdbx_description
1 polymer ?
#
loop_
_entity_poly.entity_id
_entity_poly.type
_entity_poly.pdbx_seq_one_letter_code
_entity_poly.pdbx_strand_id
1 'polypeptide(L)'
;VASINVASKISLDLVLADKTGLRRELDQNLQFLASLPPASPSKNGTEMRKMHDFLTVKATHQCDDLDKRFSKVSAKYGHLLAYFGEDTTLPCQEFFTLLGRFVTDFVAVRDQVHKSLKAEERKSNNLNNLSKRQSTGKVITQ
;
A
#
# COMPACT_ATOMS: atom_id res chain seq x y z
N VAL A 1 8.57 -3.45 -1.52
CA VAL A 1 8.55 -2.17 -2.26
C VAL A 1 7.21 -1.93 -2.95
N ALA A 2 6.69 -2.86 -3.77
CA ALA A 2 5.43 -2.65 -4.49
C ALA A 2 4.25 -2.26 -3.57
N SER A 3 4.02 -2.99 -2.47
CA SER A 3 2.92 -2.67 -1.55
C SER A 3 3.10 -1.35 -0.78
N ILE A 4 4.34 -0.94 -0.52
CA ILE A 4 4.65 0.36 0.13
C ILE A 4 4.31 1.50 -0.84
N ASN A 5 4.68 1.37 -2.12
CA ASN A 5 4.36 2.34 -3.16
C ASN A 5 2.87 2.43 -3.47
N VAL A 6 2.11 1.36 -3.23
CA VAL A 6 0.64 1.40 -3.34
C VAL A 6 0.06 2.11 -2.12
N ALA A 7 0.51 1.74 -0.91
CA ALA A 7 0.03 2.36 0.33
C ALA A 7 0.36 3.86 0.41
N SER A 8 1.50 4.30 -0.14
CA SER A 8 1.89 5.72 -0.19
C SER A 8 0.98 6.59 -1.07
N LYS A 9 0.14 5.97 -1.90
CA LYS A 9 -0.82 6.66 -2.79
C LYS A 9 -2.24 6.65 -2.26
N ILE A 10 -2.49 5.97 -1.13
CA ILE A 10 -3.82 5.82 -0.55
C ILE A 10 -3.93 6.74 0.67
N SER A 11 -4.87 7.68 0.62
CA SER A 11 -5.28 8.43 1.80
C SER A 11 -6.38 7.68 2.53
N LEU A 12 -6.09 7.22 3.76
CA LEU A 12 -7.10 6.56 4.59
C LEU A 12 -8.24 7.52 4.95
N ASP A 13 -7.96 8.82 5.08
CA ASP A 13 -8.97 9.84 5.39
C ASP A 13 -9.98 10.01 4.24
N LEU A 14 -9.49 10.03 2.99
CA LEU A 14 -10.38 10.06 1.82
C LEU A 14 -11.23 8.79 1.75
N VAL A 15 -10.62 7.62 1.97
CA VAL A 15 -11.36 6.34 2.00
C VAL A 15 -12.40 6.31 3.13
N LEU A 16 -12.10 6.90 4.29
CA LEU A 16 -13.04 7.05 5.40
C LEU A 16 -14.21 7.95 5.03
N ALA A 17 -13.92 9.09 4.38
CA ALA A 17 -14.94 10.01 3.91
C ALA A 17 -15.88 9.35 2.90
N ASP A 18 -15.32 8.67 1.89
CA ASP A 18 -16.09 7.94 0.87
C ASP A 18 -16.96 6.83 1.48
N LYS A 19 -16.39 6.03 2.39
CA LYS A 19 -17.13 4.99 3.14
C LYS A 19 -18.30 5.59 3.92
N THR A 20 -18.06 6.73 4.58
CA THR A 20 -19.08 7.42 5.38
C THR A 20 -20.16 8.02 4.49
N GLY A 21 -19.81 8.52 3.31
CA GLY A 21 -20.74 8.98 2.28
C GLY A 21 -21.65 7.84 1.81
N LEU A 22 -21.06 6.71 1.42
CA LEU A 22 -21.81 5.52 0.97
C LEU A 22 -22.80 5.02 2.01
N ARG A 23 -22.40 4.93 3.28
CA ARG A 23 -23.30 4.52 4.37
C ARG A 23 -24.48 5.49 4.49
N ARG A 24 -24.20 6.80 4.47
CA ARG A 24 -25.22 7.83 4.60
C ARG A 24 -26.24 7.77 3.46
N GLU A 25 -25.77 7.61 2.23
CA GLU A 25 -26.65 7.46 1.06
C GLU A 25 -27.51 6.21 1.16
N LEU A 26 -26.94 5.09 1.61
CA LEU A 26 -27.71 3.87 1.83
C LEU A 26 -28.80 4.08 2.89
N ASP A 27 -28.46 4.69 4.03
CA ASP A 27 -29.42 4.94 5.10
C ASP A 27 -30.56 5.86 4.64
N GLN A 28 -30.25 6.89 3.85
CA GLN A 28 -31.26 7.78 3.26
C GLN A 28 -32.19 7.03 2.29
N ASN A 29 -31.65 6.14 1.45
CA ASN A 29 -32.44 5.34 0.53
C ASN A 29 -33.33 4.34 1.27
N LEU A 30 -32.83 3.71 2.35
CA LEU A 30 -33.63 2.81 3.18
C LEU A 30 -34.76 3.54 3.91
N GLN A 31 -34.50 4.74 4.45
CA GLN A 31 -35.53 5.58 5.05
C GLN A 31 -36.59 5.99 4.03
N PHE A 32 -36.17 6.38 2.83
CA PHE A 32 -37.09 6.70 1.74
C PHE A 32 -37.98 5.50 1.40
N LEU A 33 -37.41 4.31 1.21
CA LEU A 33 -38.17 3.10 0.93
C LEU A 33 -39.16 2.74 2.05
N ALA A 34 -38.77 2.90 3.30
CA ALA A 34 -39.65 2.66 4.44
C ALA A 34 -40.84 3.64 4.51
N SER A 35 -40.70 4.84 3.94
CA SER A 35 -41.77 5.84 3.87
C SER A 35 -42.77 5.62 2.73
N LEU A 36 -42.49 4.69 1.80
CA LEU A 36 -43.36 4.43 0.67
C LEU A 36 -44.61 3.62 1.08
N PRO A 37 -45.79 3.94 0.52
CA PRO A 37 -47.00 3.16 0.76
C PRO A 37 -46.87 1.73 0.20
N PRO A 38 -47.57 0.74 0.80
CA PRO A 38 -47.51 -0.65 0.37
C PRO A 38 -47.89 -0.79 -1.11
N ALA A 39 -47.00 -1.39 -1.90
CA ALA A 39 -47.11 -1.43 -3.35
C ALA A 39 -48.37 -2.20 -3.82
N SER A 40 -49.15 -1.55 -4.69
CA SER A 40 -50.19 -2.21 -5.52
C SER A 40 -49.53 -3.24 -6.46
N PRO A 41 -50.16 -4.39 -6.75
CA PRO A 41 -49.61 -5.45 -7.60
C PRO A 41 -49.61 -5.03 -9.08
N SER A 42 -48.73 -4.09 -9.43
CA SER A 42 -48.40 -3.71 -10.81
C SER A 42 -47.00 -4.22 -11.17
N LYS A 43 -46.65 -4.21 -12.47
CA LYS A 43 -45.29 -4.54 -12.94
C LYS A 43 -44.18 -3.74 -12.22
N ASN A 44 -44.47 -2.53 -11.75
CA ASN A 44 -43.53 -1.70 -11.00
C ASN A 44 -43.24 -2.24 -9.59
N GLY A 45 -44.14 -3.06 -9.03
CA GLY A 45 -43.97 -3.68 -7.71
C GLY A 45 -42.84 -4.72 -7.66
N THR A 46 -42.57 -5.43 -8.77
CA THR A 46 -41.50 -6.43 -8.83
C THR A 46 -40.12 -5.78 -8.85
N GLU A 47 -39.92 -4.70 -9.60
CA GLU A 47 -38.65 -3.97 -9.64
C GLU A 47 -38.40 -3.22 -8.33
N MET A 48 -39.44 -2.61 -7.73
CA MET A 48 -39.33 -2.01 -6.39
C MET A 48 -38.96 -3.04 -5.32
N ARG A 49 -39.50 -4.27 -5.41
CA ARG A 49 -39.11 -5.37 -4.50
C ARG A 49 -37.65 -5.78 -4.68
N LYS A 50 -37.17 -5.92 -5.91
CA LYS A 50 -35.74 -6.22 -6.18
C LYS A 50 -34.82 -5.11 -5.66
N MET A 51 -35.20 -3.85 -5.85
CA MET A 51 -34.46 -2.69 -5.33
C MET A 51 -34.41 -2.72 -3.80
N HIS A 52 -35.55 -2.95 -3.16
CA HIS A 52 -35.64 -3.11 -1.72
C HIS A 52 -34.74 -4.26 -1.23
N ASP A 53 -34.85 -5.45 -1.81
CA ASP A 53 -34.03 -6.60 -1.41
C ASP A 53 -32.53 -6.34 -1.60
N PHE A 54 -32.15 -5.66 -2.69
CA PHE A 54 -30.78 -5.25 -2.92
C PHE A 54 -30.26 -4.30 -1.83
N LEU A 55 -30.98 -3.23 -1.52
CA LEU A 55 -30.54 -2.22 -0.56
C LEU A 55 -30.52 -2.77 0.87
N THR A 56 -31.60 -3.45 1.28
CA THR A 56 -31.78 -3.94 2.64
C THR A 56 -30.87 -5.12 2.97
N VAL A 57 -30.59 -6.00 1.99
CA VAL A 57 -29.76 -7.19 2.23
C VAL A 57 -28.34 -6.99 1.71
N LYS A 58 -28.17 -6.77 0.42
CA LYS A 58 -26.86 -6.83 -0.23
C LYS A 58 -26.01 -5.58 0.06
N ALA A 59 -26.55 -4.39 -0.17
CA ALA A 59 -25.82 -3.14 0.01
C ALA A 59 -25.48 -2.90 1.50
N THR A 60 -26.44 -3.18 2.40
CA THR A 60 -26.24 -3.11 3.85
C THR A 60 -25.11 -4.03 4.30
N HIS A 61 -25.15 -5.31 3.91
CA HIS A 61 -24.10 -6.26 4.27
C HIS A 61 -22.72 -5.83 3.72
N GLN A 62 -22.66 -5.29 2.50
CA GLN A 62 -21.40 -4.80 1.93
C GLN A 62 -20.86 -3.57 2.66
N CYS A 63 -21.72 -2.65 3.10
CA CYS A 63 -21.31 -1.52 3.92
C CYS A 63 -20.80 -1.98 5.30
N ASP A 64 -21.45 -2.97 5.91
CA ASP A 64 -21.01 -3.54 7.20
C ASP A 64 -19.65 -4.22 7.08
N ASP A 65 -19.41 -4.96 5.99
CA ASP A 65 -18.10 -5.57 5.73
C ASP A 65 -17.02 -4.51 5.47
N LEU A 66 -17.36 -3.43 4.75
CA LEU A 66 -16.46 -2.31 4.53
C LEU A 66 -16.07 -1.62 5.86
N ASP A 67 -17.03 -1.40 6.76
CA ASP A 67 -16.79 -0.84 8.09
C ASP A 67 -15.84 -1.70 8.92
N LYS A 68 -16.05 -3.03 8.92
CA LYS A 68 -15.19 -3.99 9.63
C LYS A 68 -13.77 -3.96 9.07
N ARG A 69 -13.62 -3.97 7.73
CA ARG A 69 -12.32 -3.92 7.06
C ARG A 69 -11.60 -2.61 7.36
N PHE A 70 -12.30 -1.48 7.27
CA PHE A 70 -11.73 -0.17 7.54
C PHE A 70 -11.25 -0.03 8.99
N SER A 71 -12.05 -0.50 9.95
CA SER A 71 -11.68 -0.52 11.37
C SER A 71 -10.41 -1.35 11.61
N LYS A 72 -10.31 -2.52 10.95
CA LYS A 72 -9.12 -3.39 11.03
C LYS A 72 -7.89 -2.74 10.42
N VAL A 73 -8.02 -2.04 9.29
CA VAL A 73 -6.91 -1.31 8.65
C VAL A 73 -6.44 -0.17 9.55
N SER A 74 -7.36 0.62 10.08
CA SER A 74 -7.05 1.75 10.97
C SER A 74 -6.32 1.29 12.23
N ALA A 75 -6.80 0.22 12.89
CA ALA A 75 -6.15 -0.34 14.07
C ALA A 75 -4.74 -0.88 13.76
N LYS A 76 -4.57 -1.59 12.64
CA LYS A 76 -3.26 -2.09 12.21
C LYS A 76 -2.30 -0.96 11.90
N TYR A 77 -2.77 0.12 11.28
CA TYR A 77 -1.95 1.27 10.98
C TYR A 77 -1.55 2.01 12.26
N GLY A 78 -2.46 2.20 13.22
CA GLY A 78 -2.12 2.74 14.53
C GLY A 78 -1.07 1.91 15.27
N HIS A 79 -1.17 0.57 15.26
CA HIS A 79 -0.13 -0.29 15.80
C HIS A 79 1.21 -0.17 15.07
N LEU A 80 1.18 0.02 13.75
CA LEU A 80 2.40 0.20 12.95
C LEU A 80 3.11 1.50 13.34
N LEU A 81 2.37 2.60 13.46
CA LEU A 81 2.92 3.89 13.90
C LEU A 81 3.54 3.78 15.30
N ALA A 82 2.81 3.18 16.24
CA ALA A 82 3.32 2.95 17.59
C ALA A 82 4.59 2.08 17.61
N TYR A 83 4.67 1.06 16.76
CA TYR A 83 5.86 0.20 16.65
C TYR A 83 7.11 0.99 16.19
N PHE A 84 6.93 1.96 15.28
CA PHE A 84 8.02 2.82 14.83
C PHE A 84 8.25 4.04 15.73
N GLY A 85 7.44 4.23 16.78
CA GLY A 85 7.52 5.39 17.67
C GLY A 85 6.99 6.68 17.04
N GLU A 86 6.17 6.58 16.00
CA GLU A 86 5.57 7.70 15.30
C GLU A 86 4.27 8.17 15.96
N ASP A 87 3.88 9.42 15.68
CA ASP A 87 2.58 9.96 16.07
C ASP A 87 1.44 9.14 15.44
N THR A 88 0.44 8.73 16.24
CA THR A 88 -0.71 7.93 15.78
C THR A 88 -1.64 8.70 14.83
N THR A 89 -1.49 10.01 14.74
CA THR A 89 -2.22 10.89 13.82
C THR A 89 -1.50 11.09 12.49
N LEU A 90 -0.29 10.56 12.32
CA LEU A 90 0.48 10.66 11.08
C LEU A 90 -0.33 10.05 9.92
N PRO A 91 -0.52 10.76 8.80
CA PRO A 91 -1.28 10.20 7.69
C PRO A 91 -0.57 9.03 7.00
N CYS A 92 -1.38 8.02 6.63
CA CYS A 92 -0.92 6.78 5.98
C CYS A 92 0.00 7.04 4.78
N GLN A 93 -0.43 7.91 3.88
CA GLN A 93 0.31 8.25 2.67
C GLN A 93 1.69 8.86 2.98
N GLU A 94 1.81 9.65 4.05
CA GLU A 94 3.06 10.31 4.42
C GLU A 94 4.05 9.30 4.99
N PHE A 95 3.60 8.47 5.93
CA PHE A 95 4.43 7.40 6.51
C PHE A 95 4.98 6.46 5.42
N PHE A 96 4.12 5.97 4.52
CA PHE A 96 4.56 5.06 3.46
C PHE A 96 5.37 5.75 2.36
N THR A 97 5.19 7.05 2.13
CA THR A 97 6.06 7.83 1.23
C THR A 97 7.47 7.92 1.80
N LEU A 98 7.60 8.25 3.09
CA LEU A 98 8.89 8.31 3.77
C LEU A 98 9.59 6.94 3.76
N LEU A 99 8.87 5.89 4.14
CA LEU A 99 9.39 4.52 4.12
C LEU A 99 9.79 4.08 2.70
N GLY A 100 8.99 4.43 1.69
CA GLY A 100 9.28 4.13 0.28
C GLY A 100 10.55 4.81 -0.21
N ARG A 101 10.76 6.07 0.17
CA ARG A 101 12.00 6.80 -0.12
C ARG A 101 13.20 6.15 0.56
N PHE A 102 13.10 5.84 1.85
CA PHE A 102 14.17 5.18 2.60
C PHE A 102 14.59 3.86 1.93
N VAL A 103 13.64 3.00 1.57
CA VAL A 103 13.95 1.72 0.93
C VAL A 103 14.61 1.91 -0.44
N THR A 104 14.16 2.89 -1.21
CA THR A 104 14.76 3.24 -2.51
C THR A 104 16.21 3.68 -2.34
N ASP A 105 16.47 4.63 -1.43
CA ASP A 105 17.79 5.19 -1.18
C ASP A 105 18.74 4.13 -0.63
N PHE A 106 18.26 3.30 0.31
CA PHE A 106 19.03 2.20 0.90
C PHE A 106 19.48 1.18 -0.17
N VAL A 107 18.58 0.78 -1.07
CA VAL A 107 18.91 -0.14 -2.16
C VAL A 107 19.94 0.48 -3.11
N ALA A 108 19.78 1.75 -3.46
CA ALA A 108 20.72 2.46 -4.33
C ALA A 108 22.14 2.51 -3.72
N VAL A 109 22.24 2.85 -2.43
CA VAL A 109 23.53 2.89 -1.71
C VAL A 109 24.14 1.48 -1.61
N ARG A 110 23.34 0.46 -1.26
CA ARG A 110 23.80 -0.93 -1.20
C ARG A 110 24.41 -1.38 -2.53
N ASP A 111 23.75 -1.06 -3.64
CA ASP A 111 24.19 -1.45 -4.98
C ASP A 111 25.46 -0.69 -5.40
N GLN A 112 25.56 0.59 -5.03
CA GLN A 112 26.77 1.39 -5.21
C GLN A 112 27.95 0.81 -4.43
N VAL A 113 27.76 0.46 -3.14
CA VAL A 113 28.80 -0.16 -2.31
C VAL A 113 29.25 -1.49 -2.92
N HIS A 114 28.32 -2.36 -3.32
CA HIS A 114 28.67 -3.62 -3.99
C HIS A 114 29.47 -3.41 -5.28
N LYS A 115 29.09 -2.42 -6.09
CA LYS A 115 29.79 -2.09 -7.33
C LYS A 115 31.20 -1.58 -7.06
N SER A 116 31.37 -0.73 -6.06
CA SER A 116 32.67 -0.20 -5.64
C SER A 116 33.59 -1.31 -5.11
N LEU A 117 33.10 -2.21 -4.26
CA LEU A 117 33.86 -3.34 -3.75
C LEU A 117 34.36 -4.26 -4.89
N LYS A 118 33.48 -4.59 -5.84
CA LYS A 118 33.86 -5.40 -7.03
C LYS A 118 34.87 -4.67 -7.93
N ALA A 119 34.77 -3.35 -8.05
CA ALA A 119 35.72 -2.57 -8.84
C ALA A 119 37.11 -2.56 -8.19
N GLU A 120 37.16 -2.43 -6.86
CA GLU A 120 38.41 -2.42 -6.09
C GLU A 120 39.10 -3.78 -6.11
N GLU A 121 38.33 -4.87 -5.96
CA GLU A 121 38.83 -6.23 -6.09
C GLU A 121 39.45 -6.50 -7.48
N ARG A 122 38.79 -6.04 -8.55
CA ARG A 122 39.33 -6.14 -9.92
C ARG A 122 40.62 -5.35 -10.10
N LYS A 123 40.71 -4.15 -9.54
CA LYS A 123 41.94 -3.35 -9.58
C LYS A 123 43.08 -4.05 -8.84
N SER A 124 42.83 -4.52 -7.63
CA SER A 124 43.81 -5.25 -6.82
C SER A 124 44.32 -6.51 -7.54
N ASN A 125 43.41 -7.31 -8.12
CA ASN A 125 43.77 -8.50 -8.90
C ASN A 125 44.60 -8.14 -10.14
N ASN A 126 44.26 -7.06 -10.85
CA ASN A 126 45.05 -6.60 -12.00
C ASN A 126 46.46 -6.13 -11.59
N LEU A 127 46.59 -5.37 -10.50
CA LEU A 127 47.90 -4.95 -9.97
C LEU A 127 48.76 -6.15 -9.56
N ASN A 128 48.18 -7.12 -8.85
CA ASN A 128 48.87 -8.35 -8.46
C ASN A 128 49.34 -9.16 -9.68
N ASN A 129 48.53 -9.22 -10.73
CA ASN A 129 48.89 -9.91 -11.97
C ASN A 129 49.99 -9.18 -12.76
N LEU A 130 50.00 -7.84 -12.79
CA LEU A 130 51.09 -7.06 -13.38
C LEU A 130 52.40 -7.24 -12.61
N SER A 131 52.35 -7.21 -11.28
CA SER A 131 53.55 -7.40 -10.43
C SER A 131 54.16 -8.79 -10.65
N LYS A 132 53.34 -9.85 -10.75
CA LYS A 132 53.81 -11.21 -11.04
C LYS A 132 54.48 -11.32 -12.42
N ARG A 133 53.96 -10.64 -13.44
CA ARG A 133 54.55 -10.62 -14.80
C ARG A 133 55.90 -9.90 -14.84
N GLN A 134 56.08 -8.84 -14.05
CA GLN A 134 57.36 -8.13 -13.98
C GLN A 134 58.43 -8.91 -13.20
N SER A 135 58.05 -9.71 -12.20
CA SER A 135 58.98 -10.57 -11.47
C SER A 135 59.48 -11.78 -12.28
N THR A 136 58.67 -12.33 -13.19
CA THR A 136 59.09 -13.46 -14.04
C THR A 136 59.89 -13.02 -15.29
N GLY A 137 59.75 -11.78 -15.74
CA GLY A 137 60.50 -11.24 -16.88
C GLY A 137 61.95 -10.85 -16.60
N LYS A 138 62.40 -10.82 -15.33
CA LYS A 138 63.75 -10.40 -14.93
C LYS A 138 64.78 -11.53 -14.79
N VAL A 139 64.44 -12.79 -15.09
CA VAL A 139 65.29 -13.96 -14.79
C VAL A 139 66.06 -14.50 -16.01
N ILE A 140 65.92 -13.93 -17.21
CA ILE A 140 66.63 -14.43 -18.41
C ILE A 140 67.50 -13.34 -19.02
N THR A 141 68.60 -12.99 -18.35
CA THR A 141 69.80 -12.45 -19.02
C THR A 141 70.98 -12.52 -18.05
N GLN A 142 71.72 -13.63 -18.12
CA GLN A 142 73.18 -13.69 -18.01
C GLN A 142 73.65 -15.10 -18.38
#